data_AF-A0A352MVG7-F1
#
_entry.id   AF-A0A352MVG7-F1
#
_cell.length_a   1.000
_cell.length_b   1.000
_cell.length_c   1.000
_cell.angle_alpha   90.00
_cell.angle_beta   90.00
_cell.angle_gamma   90.00
#
_symmetry.space_group_name_H-M   'P 1'
#
loop_
_entity.id
_entity.type
_entity.pdbx_description
1 polymer ?
#
loop_
_entity_poly.entity_id
_entity_poly.type
_entity_poly.pdbx_seq_one_letter_code
_entity_poly.pdbx_strand_id
1 'polypeptide(L)'
;MKYGNTYYIIIRNKRIKIVRNEIKKMTNDKYAKVYTEVLEILKYLPKNEYDKIAKEKINFFEANKDNSYKFSIDPHMPLDEQNISIEANSIIIVLFRDYFATEKQKEKLNAILKQNEDKYQVEIRNKYNPDDIFKNRSFNIIETNTNEEIKNNKLPIEVKEENFFKKFIAYIKNLIFKK
;
A
#
# COMPACT_ATOMS: atom_id res chain seq x y z
N MET A 1 41.23 15.52 -28.19
CA MET A 1 40.28 14.49 -27.70
C MET A 1 39.37 15.03 -26.58
N LYS A 2 38.38 15.89 -26.86
CA LYS A 2 37.45 16.44 -25.83
C LYS A 2 35.97 16.06 -26.04
N TYR A 3 35.62 15.37 -27.13
CA TYR A 3 34.23 15.12 -27.52
C TYR A 3 33.61 13.85 -26.90
N GLY A 4 34.42 12.89 -26.45
CA GLY A 4 33.91 11.61 -25.94
C GLY A 4 33.17 11.70 -24.61
N ASN A 5 33.59 12.61 -23.72
CA ASN A 5 33.05 12.70 -22.37
C ASN A 5 31.67 13.40 -22.34
N THR A 6 31.49 14.44 -23.16
CA THR A 6 30.23 15.17 -23.29
C THR A 6 29.13 14.31 -23.89
N TYR A 7 29.46 13.50 -24.91
CA TYR A 7 28.50 12.60 -25.56
C TYR A 7 27.99 11.52 -24.61
N TYR A 8 28.89 10.96 -23.78
CA TYR A 8 28.53 9.96 -22.78
C TYR A 8 27.61 10.52 -21.67
N ILE A 9 27.89 11.74 -21.20
CA ILE A 9 27.06 12.45 -20.22
C ILE A 9 25.65 12.72 -20.76
N ILE A 10 25.54 13.17 -22.02
CA ILE A 10 24.25 13.44 -22.67
C ILE A 10 23.42 12.16 -22.79
N ILE A 11 24.03 11.04 -23.23
CA ILE A 11 23.34 9.75 -23.35
C ILE A 11 22.87 9.24 -21.98
N ARG A 12 23.71 9.34 -20.93
CA ARG A 12 23.35 8.95 -19.57
C ARG A 12 22.17 9.76 -19.03
N ASN A 13 22.18 11.08 -19.20
CA ASN A 13 21.09 11.95 -18.77
C ASN A 13 19.79 11.69 -19.54
N LYS A 14 19.87 11.41 -20.84
CA LYS A 14 18.71 11.02 -21.66
C LYS A 14 18.09 9.70 -21.19
N ARG A 15 18.91 8.68 -20.90
CA ARG A 15 18.45 7.40 -20.34
C ARG A 15 17.80 7.56 -18.97
N ILE A 16 18.40 8.35 -18.08
CA ILE A 16 17.82 8.62 -16.75
C ILE A 16 16.45 9.31 -16.88
N LYS A 17 16.28 10.25 -17.82
CA LYS A 17 14.99 10.91 -18.06
C LYS A 17 13.92 9.93 -18.56
N ILE A 18 14.29 9.01 -19.46
CA ILE A 18 13.39 7.97 -19.98
C ILE A 18 12.93 7.04 -18.84
N VAL A 19 13.88 6.51 -18.06
CA VAL A 19 13.56 5.63 -16.92
C VAL A 19 12.66 6.34 -15.90
N ARG A 20 12.91 7.62 -15.60
CA ARG A 20 12.04 8.41 -14.71
C ARG A 20 10.62 8.56 -15.27
N ASN A 21 10.47 8.77 -16.57
CA ASN A 21 9.16 8.88 -17.21
C ASN A 21 8.42 7.54 -17.22
N GLU A 22 9.12 6.43 -17.46
CA GLU A 22 8.55 5.08 -17.40
C GLU A 22 8.11 4.71 -15.97
N ILE A 23 8.93 5.02 -14.96
CA ILE A 23 8.56 4.86 -13.55
C ILE A 23 7.32 5.71 -13.24
N LYS A 24 7.31 6.98 -13.65
CA LYS A 24 6.16 7.88 -13.43
C LYS A 24 4.89 7.35 -14.08
N LYS A 25 5.00 6.80 -15.29
CA LYS A 25 3.88 6.15 -15.99
C LYS A 25 3.40 4.91 -15.25
N MET A 26 4.31 4.01 -14.88
CA MET A 26 4.01 2.80 -14.11
C MET A 26 3.35 3.11 -12.77
N THR A 27 3.82 4.16 -12.07
CA THR A 27 3.21 4.62 -10.82
C THR A 27 1.81 5.17 -11.08
N ASN A 28 1.61 5.95 -12.14
CA ASN A 28 0.29 6.47 -12.51
C ASN A 28 -0.69 5.34 -12.84
N ASP A 29 -0.26 4.33 -13.61
CA ASP A 29 -1.09 3.18 -13.96
C ASP A 29 -1.47 2.37 -12.70
N LYS A 30 -0.53 2.22 -11.75
CA LYS A 30 -0.82 1.59 -10.46
C LYS A 30 -1.83 2.39 -9.64
N TYR A 31 -1.65 3.71 -9.51
CA TYR A 31 -2.57 4.57 -8.77
C TYR A 31 -3.96 4.62 -9.42
N ALA A 32 -4.05 4.58 -10.74
CA ALA A 32 -5.34 4.55 -11.43
C ALA A 32 -6.17 3.30 -11.08
N LYS A 33 -5.51 2.13 -11.01
CA LYS A 33 -6.15 0.90 -10.54
C LYS A 33 -6.59 1.01 -9.08
N VAL A 34 -5.71 1.54 -8.22
CA VAL A 34 -6.01 1.79 -6.80
C VAL A 34 -7.26 2.65 -6.62
N TYR A 35 -7.41 3.74 -7.39
CA TYR A 35 -8.61 4.58 -7.31
C TYR A 35 -9.88 3.85 -7.77
N THR A 36 -9.74 2.92 -8.73
CA THR A 36 -10.84 2.06 -9.17
C THR A 36 -11.31 1.15 -8.03
N GLU A 37 -10.37 0.54 -7.30
CA GLU A 37 -10.67 -0.31 -6.14
C GLU A 37 -11.32 0.49 -5.01
N VAL A 38 -10.79 1.67 -4.70
CA VAL A 38 -11.36 2.58 -3.69
C VAL A 38 -12.80 2.93 -4.05
N LEU A 39 -13.05 3.38 -5.28
CA LEU A 39 -14.40 3.74 -5.72
C LEU A 39 -15.37 2.56 -5.67
N GLU A 40 -14.91 1.36 -6.03
CA GLU A 40 -15.72 0.15 -5.94
C GLU A 40 -16.15 -0.14 -4.50
N ILE A 41 -15.23 -0.06 -3.55
CA ILE A 41 -15.54 -0.25 -2.12
C ILE A 41 -16.54 0.81 -1.63
N LEU A 42 -16.34 2.08 -2.03
CA LEU A 42 -17.21 3.18 -1.59
C LEU A 42 -18.66 3.03 -2.06
N LYS A 43 -18.94 2.30 -3.15
CA LYS A 43 -20.32 2.04 -3.64
C LYS A 43 -21.18 1.27 -2.63
N TYR A 44 -20.55 0.50 -1.75
CA TYR A 44 -21.24 -0.33 -0.76
C TYR A 44 -21.46 0.40 0.57
N LEU A 45 -20.98 1.65 0.69
CA LEU A 45 -21.30 2.49 1.84
C LEU A 45 -22.76 2.94 1.77
N PRO A 46 -23.46 3.02 2.92
CA PRO A 46 -24.77 3.63 2.94
C PRO A 46 -24.65 5.10 2.58
N LYS A 47 -25.67 5.63 1.88
CA LYS A 47 -25.64 6.96 1.29
C LYS A 47 -25.25 8.06 2.29
N ASN A 48 -25.75 7.98 3.52
CA ASN A 48 -25.45 8.94 4.59
C ASN A 48 -23.97 8.97 5.00
N GLU A 49 -23.26 7.84 4.87
CA GLU A 49 -21.82 7.77 5.11
C GLU A 49 -21.06 8.25 3.87
N TYR A 50 -21.46 7.79 2.68
CA TYR A 50 -20.86 8.23 1.42
C TYR A 50 -20.87 9.77 1.28
N ASP A 51 -22.00 10.40 1.60
CA ASP A 51 -22.20 11.85 1.50
C ASP A 51 -21.34 12.67 2.50
N LYS A 52 -20.71 12.03 3.51
CA LYS A 52 -19.74 12.71 4.39
C LYS A 52 -18.42 12.98 3.71
N ILE A 53 -18.06 12.21 2.68
CA ILE A 53 -16.79 12.38 1.97
C ILE A 53 -16.88 13.65 1.13
N ALA A 54 -15.86 14.50 1.21
CA ALA A 54 -15.78 15.71 0.39
C ALA A 54 -15.88 15.37 -1.11
N LYS A 55 -16.76 16.05 -1.83
CA LYS A 55 -17.04 15.77 -3.25
C LYS A 55 -15.79 15.91 -4.12
N GLU A 56 -14.90 16.83 -3.77
CA GLU A 56 -13.62 17.03 -4.43
C GLU A 56 -12.74 15.77 -4.37
N LYS A 57 -12.79 15.02 -3.26
CA LYS A 57 -12.05 13.76 -3.12
C LYS A 57 -12.61 12.67 -4.02
N ILE A 58 -13.93 12.52 -4.06
CA ILE A 58 -14.60 11.58 -4.96
C ILE A 58 -14.28 11.91 -6.42
N ASN A 59 -14.45 13.18 -6.81
CA ASN A 59 -14.14 13.64 -8.16
C ASN A 59 -12.67 13.39 -8.54
N PHE A 60 -11.75 13.57 -7.59
CA PHE A 60 -10.34 13.27 -7.81
C PHE A 60 -10.12 11.78 -8.11
N PHE A 61 -10.74 10.88 -7.36
CA PHE A 61 -10.64 9.44 -7.64
C PHE A 61 -11.26 9.09 -8.99
N GLU A 62 -12.45 9.61 -9.29
CA GLU A 62 -13.15 9.36 -10.55
C GLU A 62 -12.35 9.84 -11.77
N ALA A 63 -11.75 11.02 -11.69
CA ALA A 63 -10.95 11.59 -12.77
C ALA A 63 -9.63 10.83 -13.02
N ASN A 64 -9.11 10.13 -12.00
CA ASN A 64 -7.81 9.46 -12.07
C ASN A 64 -7.92 7.93 -12.11
N LYS A 65 -9.11 7.34 -12.08
CA LYS A 65 -9.28 5.88 -12.09
C LYS A 65 -8.94 5.25 -13.44
N ASP A 66 -8.62 3.96 -13.40
CA ASP A 66 -8.45 3.13 -14.59
C ASP A 66 -9.83 2.63 -15.04
N ASN A 67 -10.29 3.08 -16.22
CA ASN A 67 -11.58 2.66 -16.77
C ASN A 67 -11.57 1.24 -17.36
N SER A 68 -10.38 0.69 -17.64
CA SER A 68 -10.20 -0.64 -18.24
C SER A 68 -10.03 -1.75 -17.21
N TYR A 69 -9.53 -1.39 -16.02
CA TYR A 69 -9.36 -2.31 -14.91
C TYR A 69 -10.72 -2.65 -14.28
N LYS A 70 -11.06 -3.94 -14.29
CA LYS A 70 -12.29 -4.44 -13.69
C LYS A 70 -11.98 -5.01 -12.32
N PHE A 71 -12.53 -4.38 -11.29
CA PHE A 71 -12.44 -4.80 -9.92
C PHE A 71 -13.84 -4.76 -9.30
N SER A 72 -14.17 -5.78 -8.52
CA SER A 72 -15.46 -5.93 -7.86
C SER A 72 -15.24 -6.63 -6.52
N ILE A 73 -16.00 -6.23 -5.50
CA ILE A 73 -15.96 -6.86 -4.19
C ILE A 73 -17.22 -7.69 -3.94
N ASP A 74 -17.10 -8.76 -3.17
CA ASP A 74 -18.23 -9.53 -2.67
C ASP A 74 -18.68 -8.93 -1.32
N PRO A 75 -19.89 -8.35 -1.19
CA PRO A 75 -20.39 -7.79 0.06
C PRO A 75 -20.59 -8.83 1.17
N HIS A 76 -20.65 -10.11 0.81
CA HIS A 76 -20.80 -11.22 1.75
C HIS A 76 -19.46 -11.71 2.30
N MET A 77 -18.35 -11.31 1.69
CA MET A 77 -16.99 -11.68 2.08
C MET A 77 -16.33 -10.58 2.94
N PRO A 78 -15.58 -10.96 3.99
CA PRO A 78 -14.78 -10.00 4.77
C PRO A 78 -13.77 -9.24 3.90
N LEU A 79 -13.58 -7.93 4.16
CA LEU A 79 -12.70 -7.07 3.37
C LEU A 79 -11.23 -7.54 3.35
N ASP A 80 -10.78 -8.17 4.42
CA ASP A 80 -9.43 -8.72 4.58
C ASP A 80 -9.20 -10.02 3.79
N GLU A 81 -10.26 -10.71 3.40
CA GLU A 81 -10.18 -11.87 2.50
C GLU A 81 -10.31 -11.46 1.02
N GLN A 82 -10.67 -10.21 0.74
CA GLN A 82 -10.79 -9.70 -0.62
C GLN A 82 -9.42 -9.29 -1.16
N ASN A 83 -9.22 -9.45 -2.47
CA ASN A 83 -7.98 -9.12 -3.15
C ASN A 83 -7.83 -7.60 -3.40
N ILE A 84 -7.95 -6.81 -2.34
CA ILE A 84 -7.79 -5.35 -2.35
C ILE A 84 -6.29 -5.02 -2.24
N SER A 85 -5.80 -4.11 -3.07
CA SER A 85 -4.41 -3.68 -3.00
C SER A 85 -4.09 -2.99 -1.68
N ILE A 86 -2.83 -3.13 -1.24
CA ILE A 86 -2.32 -2.48 -0.02
C ILE A 86 -2.49 -0.96 -0.11
N GLU A 87 -2.28 -0.39 -1.29
CA GLU A 87 -2.44 1.03 -1.55
C GLU A 87 -3.91 1.49 -1.45
N ALA A 88 -4.86 0.70 -1.98
CA ALA A 88 -6.28 1.01 -1.83
C ALA A 88 -6.72 0.93 -0.36
N ASN A 89 -6.30 -0.12 0.36
CA ASN A 89 -6.52 -0.24 1.80
C ASN A 89 -5.97 0.96 2.58
N SER A 90 -4.79 1.46 2.19
CA SER A 90 -4.20 2.65 2.80
C SER A 90 -5.08 3.89 2.61
N ILE A 91 -5.66 4.09 1.42
CA ILE A 91 -6.58 5.20 1.15
C ILE A 91 -7.88 5.02 1.95
N ILE A 92 -8.44 3.81 2.02
CA ILE A 92 -9.65 3.52 2.80
C ILE A 92 -9.44 3.83 4.29
N ILE A 93 -8.28 3.47 4.86
CA ILE A 93 -7.94 3.79 6.26
C ILE A 93 -7.91 5.31 6.48
N VAL A 94 -7.32 6.07 5.53
CA VAL A 94 -7.29 7.54 5.61
C VAL A 94 -8.70 8.12 5.54
N LEU A 95 -9.55 7.65 4.61
CA LEU A 95 -10.94 8.09 4.51
C LEU A 95 -11.72 7.78 5.79
N PHE A 96 -11.51 6.58 6.36
CA PHE A 96 -12.12 6.20 7.62
C PHE A 96 -11.73 7.12 8.76
N ARG A 97 -10.43 7.40 8.91
CA ARG A 97 -9.92 8.33 9.92
C ARG A 97 -10.53 9.72 9.77
N ASP A 98 -10.61 10.22 8.54
CA ASP A 98 -10.93 11.62 8.28
C ASP A 98 -12.44 11.90 8.31
N TYR A 99 -13.29 10.95 7.87
CA TYR A 99 -14.72 11.18 7.67
C TYR A 99 -15.65 10.33 8.56
N PHE A 100 -15.20 9.18 9.07
CA PHE A 100 -16.07 8.22 9.75
C PHE A 100 -15.71 8.03 11.23
N ALA A 101 -14.43 8.09 11.56
CA ALA A 101 -13.93 7.76 12.88
C ALA A 101 -14.28 8.84 13.92
N THR A 102 -14.81 8.38 15.05
CA THR A 102 -14.87 9.18 16.29
C THR A 102 -13.47 9.39 16.88
N GLU A 103 -13.29 10.37 17.76
CA GLU A 103 -12.00 10.64 18.40
C GLU A 103 -11.42 9.40 19.10
N LYS A 104 -12.24 8.65 19.84
CA LYS A 104 -11.82 7.39 20.48
C LYS A 104 -11.40 6.32 19.46
N GLN A 105 -12.01 6.29 18.28
CA GLN A 105 -11.58 5.36 17.21
C GLN A 105 -10.29 5.84 16.55
N LYS A 106 -10.10 7.16 16.37
CA LYS A 106 -8.85 7.75 15.87
C LYS A 106 -7.69 7.43 16.80
N GLU A 107 -7.87 7.58 18.11
CA GLU A 107 -6.86 7.24 19.12
C GLU A 107 -6.42 5.76 19.00
N LYS A 108 -7.40 4.85 18.91
CA LYS A 108 -7.12 3.42 18.73
C LYS A 108 -6.41 3.13 17.42
N LEU A 109 -6.87 3.72 16.32
CA LEU A 109 -6.25 3.57 15.00
C LEU A 109 -4.79 4.05 15.04
N ASN A 110 -4.53 5.22 15.62
CA ASN A 110 -3.18 5.77 15.75
C ASN A 110 -2.28 4.87 16.58
N ALA A 111 -2.79 4.27 17.66
CA ALA A 111 -2.01 3.32 18.46
C ALA A 111 -1.62 2.06 17.66
N ILE A 112 -2.55 1.51 16.86
CA ILE A 112 -2.30 0.36 15.98
C ILE A 112 -1.27 0.72 14.90
N LEU A 113 -1.44 1.85 14.22
CA LEU A 113 -0.53 2.32 13.18
C LEU A 113 0.88 2.53 13.75
N LYS A 114 0.99 3.15 14.92
CA LYS A 114 2.26 3.34 15.61
C LYS A 114 2.94 2.01 15.95
N GLN A 115 2.19 1.05 16.50
CA GLN A 115 2.73 -0.26 16.83
C GLN A 115 3.24 -1.00 15.58
N ASN A 116 2.52 -0.91 14.46
CA ASN A 116 2.92 -1.52 13.20
C ASN A 116 4.18 -0.88 12.63
N GLU A 117 4.28 0.45 12.70
CA GLU A 117 5.49 1.19 12.31
C GLU A 117 6.69 0.77 13.18
N ASP A 118 6.54 0.73 14.50
CA ASP A 118 7.60 0.33 15.42
C ASP A 118 8.11 -1.10 15.11
N LYS A 119 7.20 -2.04 14.82
CA LYS A 119 7.55 -3.40 14.40
C LYS A 119 8.33 -3.41 13.08
N TYR A 120 7.85 -2.69 12.08
CA TYR A 120 8.51 -2.58 10.78
C TYR A 120 9.92 -2.00 10.93
N GLN A 121 10.11 -0.98 11.76
CA GLN A 121 11.42 -0.38 12.01
C GLN A 121 12.38 -1.35 12.71
N VAL A 122 11.89 -2.17 13.64
CA VAL A 122 12.69 -3.25 14.26
C VAL A 122 13.12 -4.28 13.21
N GLU A 123 12.21 -4.70 12.31
CA GLU A 123 12.53 -5.62 11.22
C GLU A 123 13.59 -5.06 10.28
N ILE A 124 13.45 -3.79 9.87
CA ILE A 124 14.43 -3.09 9.03
C ILE A 124 15.78 -3.00 9.74
N ARG A 125 15.78 -2.62 11.02
CA ARG A 125 17.00 -2.56 11.83
C ARG A 125 17.67 -3.92 11.94
N ASN A 126 16.92 -5.00 12.13
CA ASN A 126 17.47 -6.35 12.19
C ASN A 126 18.03 -6.80 10.83
N LYS A 127 17.36 -6.48 9.73
CA LYS A 127 17.78 -6.90 8.38
C LYS A 127 19.00 -6.14 7.85
N TYR A 128 19.13 -4.85 8.19
CA TYR A 128 20.15 -3.95 7.65
C TYR A 128 21.05 -3.37 8.74
N ASN A 129 21.15 -4.02 9.89
CA ASN A 129 21.85 -3.52 11.07
C ASN A 129 23.27 -3.04 10.72
N PRO A 130 23.56 -1.73 10.74
CA PRO A 130 24.88 -1.23 10.38
C PRO A 130 25.95 -1.67 11.38
N ASP A 131 25.55 -1.99 12.62
CA ASP A 131 26.46 -2.54 13.64
C ASP A 131 27.01 -3.91 13.26
N ASP A 132 26.31 -4.67 12.40
CA ASP A 132 26.76 -5.99 11.93
C ASP A 132 27.57 -5.92 10.62
N ILE A 133 27.49 -4.80 9.87
CA ILE A 133 28.27 -4.55 8.65
C ILE A 133 29.79 -4.56 8.93
N PHE A 134 30.20 -4.26 10.16
CA PHE A 134 31.60 -4.23 10.56
C PHE A 134 32.04 -5.40 11.46
N LYS A 135 31.11 -6.19 12.02
CA LYS A 135 31.44 -7.27 12.96
C LYS A 135 32.08 -8.50 12.29
N ASN A 136 31.81 -8.75 11.02
CA ASN A 136 32.41 -9.86 10.26
C ASN A 136 33.65 -9.46 9.44
N ARG A 137 34.27 -8.30 9.72
CA ARG A 137 35.64 -8.02 9.23
C ARG A 137 36.69 -8.74 10.09
N SER A 138 36.53 -10.04 10.31
CA SER A 138 37.70 -10.88 10.47
C SER A 138 38.31 -11.03 9.09
N PHE A 139 39.56 -10.61 8.94
CA PHE A 139 40.34 -10.78 7.71
C PHE A 139 40.38 -12.26 7.33
N ASN A 140 39.51 -12.70 6.43
CA ASN A 140 39.66 -13.96 5.72
C ASN A 140 39.63 -13.67 4.23
N ILE A 141 40.75 -14.03 3.61
CA ILE A 141 41.09 -13.86 2.22
C ILE A 141 40.13 -14.71 1.38
N ILE A 142 39.43 -14.03 0.45
CA ILE A 142 38.96 -14.46 -0.88
C ILE A 142 38.53 -15.93 -1.04
N GLU A 143 37.27 -16.17 -1.37
CA GLU A 143 36.91 -16.91 -2.58
C GLU A 143 35.49 -16.56 -3.07
N THR A 144 35.44 -16.12 -4.32
CA THR A 144 34.23 -15.75 -5.08
C THR A 144 33.43 -16.98 -5.44
N ASN A 145 32.12 -16.98 -5.19
CA ASN A 145 31.13 -17.66 -6.03
C ASN A 145 29.74 -17.01 -5.87
N THR A 146 29.41 -16.18 -6.85
CA THR A 146 28.05 -15.67 -7.12
C THR A 146 27.11 -16.82 -7.44
N ASN A 147 26.00 -16.92 -6.69
CA ASN A 147 24.73 -17.51 -7.11
C ASN A 147 23.62 -16.98 -6.18
N GLU A 148 23.05 -15.81 -6.50
CA GLU A 148 21.82 -15.33 -5.84
C GLU A 148 20.61 -16.00 -6.48
N GLU A 149 20.11 -17.06 -5.85
CA GLU A 149 18.76 -17.57 -6.12
C GLU A 149 17.72 -16.60 -5.55
N ILE A 150 16.91 -16.01 -6.44
CA ILE A 150 15.70 -15.27 -6.08
C ILE A 150 14.67 -16.29 -5.56
N LYS A 151 14.68 -16.52 -4.24
CA LYS A 151 13.60 -17.25 -3.58
C LYS A 151 12.42 -16.32 -3.35
N ASN A 152 11.34 -16.63 -4.07
CA ASN A 152 9.99 -16.11 -3.86
C ASN A 152 9.56 -16.30 -2.40
N ASN A 153 9.72 -15.26 -1.57
CA ASN A 153 9.10 -15.23 -0.25
C ASN A 153 7.62 -14.80 -0.41
N LYS A 154 6.73 -15.79 -0.47
CA LYS A 154 5.36 -15.62 0.03
C LYS A 154 5.45 -15.09 1.46
N LEU A 155 4.80 -13.96 1.73
CA LEU A 155 4.66 -13.44 3.09
C LEU A 155 3.93 -14.51 3.93
N PRO A 156 4.48 -14.94 5.08
CA PRO A 156 3.76 -15.79 6.02
C PRO A 156 2.84 -14.88 6.85
N ILE A 157 1.65 -14.62 6.31
CA ILE A 157 0.56 -13.99 7.05
C ILE A 157 -0.36 -15.13 7.47
N GLU A 158 -0.20 -15.59 8.70
CA GLU A 158 -1.27 -16.23 9.45
C GLU A 158 -1.66 -15.24 10.56
N VAL A 159 -2.55 -14.31 10.22
CA VAL A 159 -3.11 -13.35 11.17
C VAL A 159 -4.18 -14.09 11.95
N LYS A 160 -3.88 -14.43 13.19
CA LYS A 160 -4.86 -15.02 14.10
C LYS A 160 -5.96 -14.00 14.41
N GLU A 161 -7.16 -14.29 13.90
CA GLU A 161 -8.44 -13.84 14.47
C GLU A 161 -8.44 -12.34 14.70
N GLU A 162 -8.72 -11.72 15.83
CA GLU A 162 -9.94 -11.86 16.59
C GLU A 162 -10.67 -10.49 16.67
N ASN A 163 -11.98 -10.58 16.45
CA ASN A 163 -13.05 -9.73 17.01
C ASN A 163 -13.28 -8.30 16.49
N PHE A 164 -12.35 -7.63 15.80
CA PHE A 164 -12.63 -6.28 15.28
C PHE A 164 -13.43 -6.30 13.96
N PHE A 165 -12.96 -7.07 12.97
CA PHE A 165 -13.62 -7.17 11.66
C PHE A 165 -14.97 -7.87 11.74
N LYS A 166 -15.11 -8.91 12.58
CA LYS A 166 -16.42 -9.52 12.89
C LYS A 166 -17.40 -8.51 13.50
N LYS A 167 -16.95 -7.56 14.32
CA LYS A 167 -17.81 -6.48 14.86
C LYS A 167 -18.18 -5.45 13.80
N PHE A 168 -17.28 -5.11 12.89
CA PHE A 168 -17.55 -4.21 11.78
C PHE A 168 -18.59 -4.81 10.81
N ILE A 169 -18.43 -6.07 10.43
CA ILE A 169 -19.40 -6.78 9.59
C ILE A 169 -20.73 -6.96 10.32
N ALA A 170 -20.73 -7.25 11.63
CA ALA A 170 -21.96 -7.33 12.42
C ALA A 170 -22.69 -5.98 12.54
N TYR A 171 -21.96 -4.88 12.64
CA TYR A 171 -22.52 -3.52 12.63
C TYR A 171 -23.21 -3.23 11.28
N ILE A 172 -22.56 -3.58 10.16
CA ILE A 172 -23.13 -3.45 8.82
C ILE A 172 -24.36 -4.37 8.64
N LYS A 173 -24.30 -5.64 9.09
CA LYS A 173 -25.45 -6.58 9.01
C LYS A 173 -26.66 -6.10 9.80
N ASN A 174 -26.48 -5.59 11.02
CA ASN A 174 -27.59 -5.07 11.85
C ASN A 174 -28.26 -3.81 11.25
N LEU A 175 -27.55 -3.08 10.39
CA LEU A 175 -28.08 -1.93 9.66
C LEU A 175 -28.95 -2.34 8.45
N ILE A 176 -28.69 -3.53 7.88
CA ILE A 176 -29.37 -4.05 6.68
C ILE A 176 -30.64 -4.86 7.03
N PHE A 177 -30.66 -5.58 8.16
CA PHE A 177 -31.78 -6.46 8.55
C PHE A 177 -32.78 -5.83 9.53
N LYS A 178 -32.68 -4.53 9.83
CA LYS A 178 -33.73 -3.80 10.56
C LYS A 178 -34.75 -3.23 9.56
N LYS A 179 -35.68 -4.08 9.12
CA LYS A 179 -36.96 -3.69 8.54
C LYS A 179 -38.06 -4.48 9.25
#